data_AF-A0AAV6TWE9-F1
#
_entry.id   AF-A0AAV6TWE9-F1
#
_cell.length_a   1.000
_cell.length_b   1.000
_cell.length_c   1.000
_cell.angle_alpha   90.00
_cell.angle_beta   90.00
_cell.angle_gamma   90.00
#
_symmetry.space_group_name_H-M   'P 1'
#
loop_
_entity.id
_entity.type
_entity.pdbx_description
1 polymer ?
#
loop_
_entity_poly.entity_id
_entity_poly.type
_entity_poly.pdbx_seq_one_letter_code
_entity_poly.pdbx_strand_id
1 'polypeptide(L)'
;MGLEELGTLLDGLELSKVVIEGDFNAHHPSWGPVRNTHRNLDMGVSVLSFATSRALLIWNDPNSISTFRRGDWESWIYLTMSSTEVAAPHTWKVVENPLSDHNTIIFQTGKQTVPNVQKFSLNPHSLKKAARYFTTNVGNIMHMIESAPDNAAVDSAVEYLTEKLKETSASKLRIAPKGRAPVHWWSPQLASLRNRCKALRRRAARAGSAAEKEKGHIIFKRERAKYRRALLVAKRQSWSGYCKNAGKEGLWTVPYLIGYGKYRTPQVIGAVKDPNGCLTKSTTDYHCHH
;
A
#
# COMPACT_ATOMS: atom_id res chain seq x y z
N MET A 1 3.05 -5.82 -10.96
CA MET A 1 2.28 -5.03 -11.94
C MET A 1 3.26 -4.56 -12.99
N GLY A 2 3.05 -4.91 -14.25
CA GLY A 2 3.88 -4.44 -15.38
C GLY A 2 3.53 -2.99 -15.77
N LEU A 3 4.37 -2.35 -16.59
CA LEU A 3 4.09 -0.99 -17.09
C LEU A 3 2.81 -0.95 -17.95
N GLU A 4 2.51 -2.00 -18.70
CA GLU A 4 1.28 -2.11 -19.50
C GLU A 4 0.02 -2.15 -18.62
N GLU A 5 0.02 -2.99 -17.58
CA GLU A 5 -1.08 -3.08 -16.61
C GLU A 5 -1.30 -1.75 -15.89
N LEU A 6 -0.21 -1.06 -15.51
CA LEU A 6 -0.29 0.28 -14.93
C LEU A 6 -0.85 1.28 -15.94
N GLY A 7 -0.46 1.20 -17.21
CA GLY A 7 -1.01 2.03 -18.27
C GLY A 7 -2.52 1.86 -18.42
N THR A 8 -2.99 0.61 -18.53
CA THR A 8 -4.43 0.29 -18.61
C THR A 8 -5.19 0.80 -17.39
N LEU A 9 -4.61 0.67 -16.19
CA LEU A 9 -5.20 1.20 -14.98
C LEU A 9 -5.34 2.73 -15.03
N LEU A 10 -4.31 3.44 -15.50
CA LEU A 10 -4.37 4.90 -15.63
C LEU A 10 -5.40 5.35 -16.67
N ASP A 11 -5.51 4.63 -17.79
CA ASP A 11 -6.50 4.93 -18.84
C ASP A 11 -7.94 4.78 -18.31
N GLY A 12 -8.20 3.77 -17.48
CA GLY A 12 -9.53 3.50 -16.93
C GLY A 12 -9.93 4.37 -15.75
N LEU A 13 -9.03 5.17 -15.18
CA LEU A 13 -9.29 5.90 -13.93
C LEU A 13 -9.89 7.30 -14.11
N GLU A 14 -9.84 7.91 -15.30
CA GLU A 14 -10.27 9.31 -15.55
C GLU A 14 -9.82 10.31 -14.44
N LEU A 15 -8.72 10.01 -13.74
CA LEU A 15 -8.27 10.80 -12.60
C LEU A 15 -7.35 11.92 -13.09
N SER A 16 -7.79 13.17 -12.90
CA SER A 16 -6.99 14.36 -13.22
C SER A 16 -5.81 14.60 -12.27
N LYS A 17 -5.70 13.85 -11.16
CA LYS A 17 -4.67 14.05 -10.13
C LYS A 17 -4.19 12.72 -9.59
N VAL A 18 -3.11 12.20 -10.15
CA VAL A 18 -2.55 10.89 -9.78
C VAL A 18 -1.13 11.05 -9.24
N VAL A 19 -0.81 10.29 -8.20
CA VAL A 19 0.57 10.08 -7.73
C VAL A 19 0.83 8.57 -7.70
N ILE A 20 1.91 8.16 -8.34
CA ILE A 20 2.37 6.78 -8.46
C ILE A 20 3.69 6.67 -7.71
N GLU A 21 3.75 5.77 -6.73
CA GLU A 21 4.96 5.46 -5.97
C GLU A 21 5.17 3.95 -6.00
N GLY A 22 6.39 3.51 -6.29
CA GLY A 22 6.68 2.08 -6.35
C GLY A 22 8.15 1.74 -6.52
N ASP A 23 8.43 0.46 -6.35
CA ASP A 23 9.72 -0.16 -6.64
C ASP A 23 9.72 -0.64 -8.10
N PHE A 24 10.40 0.10 -8.98
CA PHE A 24 10.45 -0.21 -10.41
C PHE A 24 11.65 -1.11 -10.76
N ASN A 25 12.60 -1.32 -9.83
CA ASN A 25 13.86 -2.04 -10.09
C ASN A 25 14.56 -1.58 -11.39
N ALA A 26 14.45 -0.29 -11.71
CA ALA A 26 14.94 0.33 -12.93
C ALA A 26 15.93 1.45 -12.63
N HIS A 27 16.95 1.60 -13.48
CA HIS A 27 18.05 2.54 -13.28
C HIS A 27 18.08 3.56 -14.42
N HIS A 28 18.06 4.86 -14.09
CA HIS A 28 18.23 5.93 -15.08
C HIS A 28 18.78 7.20 -14.42
N PRO A 29 19.64 7.98 -15.10
CA PRO A 29 20.19 9.24 -14.60
C PRO A 29 19.14 10.26 -14.13
N SER A 30 17.92 10.22 -14.68
CA SER A 30 16.83 11.14 -14.32
C SER A 30 16.33 11.01 -12.88
N TRP A 31 16.59 9.89 -12.19
CA TRP A 31 16.15 9.68 -10.81
C TRP A 31 17.25 9.18 -9.87
N GLY A 32 18.47 9.01 -10.38
CA GLY A 32 19.63 8.74 -9.54
C GLY A 32 20.89 8.36 -10.31
N PRO A 33 22.05 8.35 -9.65
CA PRO A 33 23.30 7.99 -10.27
C PRO A 33 23.30 6.51 -10.69
N VAL A 34 23.79 6.25 -11.90
CA VAL A 34 24.03 4.88 -12.37
C VAL A 34 25.37 4.42 -11.80
N ARG A 35 25.33 3.68 -10.68
CA ARG A 35 26.53 3.17 -10.00
C ARG A 35 26.59 1.64 -10.08
N ASN A 36 27.77 1.12 -10.43
CA ASN A 36 28.19 -0.28 -10.26
C ASN A 36 27.32 -1.39 -10.90
N THR A 37 26.38 -1.08 -11.80
CA THR A 37 25.61 -2.10 -12.54
C THR A 37 25.21 -1.64 -13.95
N HIS A 38 25.66 -2.36 -14.98
CA HIS A 38 25.12 -2.29 -16.34
C HIS A 38 23.75 -3.00 -16.49
N ARG A 39 23.16 -3.50 -15.40
CA ARG A 39 21.89 -4.22 -15.45
C ARG A 39 20.73 -3.23 -15.51
N ASN A 40 19.80 -3.47 -16.42
CA ASN A 40 18.47 -2.82 -16.51
C ASN A 40 18.44 -1.33 -16.88
N LEU A 41 19.43 -0.82 -17.63
CA LEU A 41 19.31 0.51 -18.26
C LEU A 41 18.13 0.55 -19.25
N ASP A 42 17.93 -0.53 -20.01
CA ASP A 42 16.79 -0.64 -20.94
C ASP A 42 15.44 -0.51 -20.22
N MET A 43 15.33 -1.12 -19.02
CA MET A 43 14.14 -0.96 -18.18
C MET A 43 13.97 0.49 -17.70
N GLY A 44 15.08 1.18 -17.38
CA GLY A 44 15.06 2.61 -17.08
C GLY A 44 14.53 3.43 -18.26
N VAL A 45 15.00 3.15 -19.47
CA VAL A 45 14.49 3.78 -20.69
C VAL A 45 13.01 3.48 -20.90
N SER A 46 12.55 2.25 -20.67
CA SER A 46 11.12 1.89 -20.74
C SER A 46 10.27 2.65 -19.73
N VAL A 47 10.74 2.78 -18.48
CA VAL A 47 10.04 3.55 -17.43
C VAL A 47 9.98 5.04 -17.80
N LEU A 48 11.07 5.60 -18.31
CA LEU A 48 11.10 7.00 -18.74
C LEU A 48 10.18 7.24 -19.95
N SER A 49 10.21 6.35 -20.93
CA SER A 49 9.34 6.40 -22.11
C SER A 49 7.87 6.32 -21.70
N PHE A 50 7.52 5.40 -20.78
CA PHE A 50 6.18 5.30 -20.21
C PHE A 50 5.75 6.58 -19.48
N ALA A 51 6.63 7.15 -18.64
CA ALA A 51 6.33 8.39 -17.95
C ALA A 51 6.10 9.54 -18.95
N THR A 52 6.93 9.62 -19.99
CA THR A 52 6.89 10.68 -20.99
C THR A 52 5.65 10.58 -21.87
N SER A 53 5.30 9.39 -22.35
CA SER A 53 4.13 9.17 -23.21
C SER A 53 2.80 9.47 -22.51
N ARG A 54 2.80 9.49 -21.17
CA ARG A 54 1.64 9.78 -20.33
C ARG A 54 1.73 11.12 -19.60
N ALA A 55 2.67 11.98 -19.99
CA ALA A 55 2.92 13.29 -19.38
C ALA A 55 3.06 13.21 -17.85
N LEU A 56 3.73 12.18 -17.34
CA LEU A 56 4.01 12.02 -15.92
C LEU A 56 5.29 12.75 -15.52
N LEU A 57 5.21 13.53 -14.44
CA LEU A 57 6.34 14.22 -13.83
C LEU A 57 7.06 13.27 -12.87
N ILE A 58 8.36 13.03 -13.09
CA ILE A 58 9.21 12.30 -12.14
C ILE A 58 9.69 13.28 -11.06
N TRP A 59 9.41 12.98 -9.79
CA TRP A 59 9.74 13.87 -8.66
C TRP A 59 11.13 13.64 -8.08
N ASN A 60 11.71 12.48 -8.35
CA ASN A 60 12.94 12.06 -7.73
C ASN A 60 14.07 13.08 -7.96
N ASP A 61 14.70 13.52 -6.87
CA ASP A 61 15.97 14.25 -6.95
C ASP A 61 17.11 13.26 -7.25
N PRO A 62 17.77 13.33 -8.42
CA PRO A 62 18.88 12.45 -8.77
C PRO A 62 20.10 12.62 -7.85
N ASN A 63 20.17 13.71 -7.08
CA ASN A 63 21.24 13.95 -6.09
C ASN A 63 20.87 13.49 -4.68
N SER A 64 19.66 12.93 -4.49
CA SER A 64 19.24 12.38 -3.20
C SER A 64 20.09 11.18 -2.78
N ILE A 65 20.03 10.84 -1.48
CA ILE A 65 20.57 9.56 -1.02
C ILE A 65 19.82 8.39 -1.70
N SER A 66 20.48 7.24 -1.80
CA SER A 66 19.89 6.08 -2.49
C SER A 66 18.58 5.61 -1.84
N THR A 67 17.63 5.14 -2.66
CA THR A 67 16.39 4.55 -2.16
C THR A 67 16.60 3.15 -1.59
N PHE A 68 17.68 2.49 -1.99
CA PHE A 68 18.11 1.20 -1.49
C PHE A 68 19.60 1.21 -1.16
N ARG A 69 19.97 0.59 -0.03
CA ARG A 69 21.34 0.47 0.45
C ARG A 69 21.59 -0.83 1.20
N ARG A 70 22.52 -1.63 0.69
CA ARG A 70 23.00 -2.88 1.31
C ARG A 70 24.52 -2.83 1.48
N GLY A 71 24.95 -2.46 2.69
CA GLY A 71 26.38 -2.20 2.95
C GLY A 71 26.83 -0.95 2.18
N ASP A 72 27.82 -1.13 1.31
CA ASP A 72 28.34 -0.08 0.42
C ASP A 72 27.64 -0.05 -0.95
N TRP A 73 26.75 -1.02 -1.22
CA TRP A 73 25.92 -1.02 -2.43
C TRP A 73 24.73 -0.07 -2.26
N GLU A 74 24.55 0.83 -3.22
CA GLU A 74 23.51 1.85 -3.26
C GLU A 74 22.78 1.83 -4.61
N SER A 75 21.45 1.95 -4.60
CA SER A 75 20.64 2.05 -5.83
C SER A 75 19.40 2.93 -5.67
N TRP A 76 18.96 3.53 -6.78
CA TRP A 76 17.80 4.43 -6.90
C TRP A 76 16.73 3.75 -7.74
N ILE A 77 15.97 2.85 -7.12
CA ILE A 77 15.01 1.95 -7.77
C ILE A 77 13.55 2.24 -7.38
N TYR A 78 13.33 3.11 -6.39
CA TYR A 78 11.99 3.62 -6.07
C TYR A 78 11.76 4.92 -6.80
N LEU A 79 10.64 5.02 -7.52
CA LEU A 79 10.22 6.25 -8.18
C LEU A 79 8.95 6.79 -7.55
N THR A 80 8.86 8.12 -7.53
CA THR A 80 7.62 8.87 -7.33
C THR A 80 7.36 9.67 -8.60
N MET A 81 6.21 9.47 -9.22
CA MET A 81 5.78 10.22 -10.39
C MET A 81 4.32 10.64 -10.25
N SER A 82 3.91 11.65 -10.99
CA SER A 82 2.53 12.16 -10.92
C SER A 82 2.03 12.69 -12.25
N SER A 83 0.73 12.91 -12.36
CA SER A 83 0.18 13.73 -13.43
C SER A 83 0.66 15.18 -13.31
N THR A 84 0.62 15.94 -14.40
CA THR A 84 1.13 17.33 -14.48
C THR A 84 0.38 18.30 -13.57
N GLU A 85 -0.86 17.99 -13.21
CA GLU A 85 -1.71 18.76 -12.29
C GLU A 85 -1.26 18.65 -10.84
N VAL A 86 -0.35 17.72 -10.52
CA VAL A 86 0.22 17.53 -9.20
C VAL A 86 1.72 17.79 -9.27
N ALA A 87 2.15 18.99 -8.88
CA ALA A 87 3.57 19.31 -8.83
C ALA A 87 4.31 18.55 -7.72
N ALA A 88 5.60 18.27 -7.96
CA ALA A 88 6.49 17.70 -6.95
C ALA A 88 6.55 18.61 -5.71
N PRO A 89 6.19 18.13 -4.51
CA PRO A 89 6.24 18.97 -3.33
C PRO A 89 7.70 19.21 -2.91
N HIS A 90 8.02 20.42 -2.48
CA HIS A 90 9.35 20.77 -1.94
C HIS A 90 9.79 19.92 -0.73
N THR A 91 8.84 19.21 -0.11
CA THR A 91 9.07 18.32 1.02
C THR A 91 9.55 16.93 0.61
N TRP A 92 9.53 16.59 -0.68
CA TRP A 92 9.98 15.30 -1.18
C TRP A 92 11.44 15.07 -0.83
N LYS A 93 11.73 13.95 -0.16
CA LYS A 93 13.09 13.51 0.14
C LYS A 93 13.16 12.04 0.48
N VAL A 94 14.34 11.48 0.26
CA VAL A 94 14.71 10.15 0.75
C VAL A 94 15.30 10.29 2.15
N VAL A 95 14.80 9.49 3.10
CA VAL A 95 15.26 9.44 4.49
C VAL A 95 15.80 8.06 4.79
N GLU A 96 16.96 8.00 5.45
CA GLU A 96 17.57 6.74 5.84
C GLU A 96 16.65 5.88 6.71
N ASN A 97 16.48 4.62 6.30
CA ASN A 97 15.82 3.60 7.11
C ASN A 97 16.87 2.62 7.66
N PRO A 98 17.25 2.72 8.93
CA PRO A 98 18.37 1.96 9.46
C PRO A 98 18.07 0.48 9.73
N LEU A 99 16.83 0.04 9.53
CA LEU A 99 16.38 -1.31 9.85
C LEU A 99 16.02 -2.12 8.60
N SER A 100 15.88 -1.42 7.47
CA SER A 100 15.63 -1.97 6.16
C SER A 100 16.86 -1.69 5.29
N ASP A 101 16.98 -2.44 4.20
CA ASP A 101 17.90 -2.05 3.14
C ASP A 101 17.22 -1.02 2.20
N HIS A 102 15.90 -0.80 2.33
CA HIS A 102 15.16 0.25 1.63
C HIS A 102 15.02 1.51 2.48
N ASN A 103 15.58 2.63 2.01
CA ASN A 103 15.34 3.96 2.56
C ASN A 103 13.91 4.43 2.26
N THR A 104 13.40 5.34 3.08
CA THR A 104 12.00 5.76 3.03
C THR A 104 11.87 7.06 2.26
N ILE A 105 11.06 7.06 1.19
CA ILE A 105 10.62 8.28 0.53
C ILE A 105 9.55 8.93 1.42
N ILE A 106 9.68 10.23 1.68
CA ILE A 106 8.66 11.01 2.36
C ILE A 106 8.37 12.28 1.57
N PHE A 107 7.10 12.63 1.50
CA PHE A 107 6.64 13.90 0.94
C PHE A 107 5.29 14.26 1.56
N GLN A 108 4.91 15.52 1.43
CA GLN A 108 3.60 16.02 1.79
C GLN A 108 2.94 16.56 0.53
N THR A 109 1.90 15.87 0.07
CA THR A 109 0.93 16.48 -0.85
C THR A 109 0.11 17.48 -0.03
N GLY A 110 -0.37 18.56 -0.66
CA GLY A 110 -0.98 19.70 0.02
C GLY A 110 -2.08 19.34 1.03
N LYS A 111 -2.45 20.29 1.89
CA LYS A 111 -3.55 20.12 2.85
C LYS A 111 -4.90 20.09 2.11
N GLN A 112 -5.21 18.99 1.43
CA GLN A 112 -6.63 18.68 1.27
C GLN A 112 -7.13 18.27 2.64
N THR A 113 -8.10 19.03 3.16
CA THR A 113 -9.13 18.46 4.03
C THR A 113 -9.85 17.42 3.20
N VAL A 114 -9.24 16.24 3.05
CA VAL A 114 -9.98 15.06 2.62
C VAL A 114 -11.11 14.99 3.63
N PRO A 115 -12.40 15.09 3.20
CA PRO A 115 -13.49 14.80 4.10
C PRO A 115 -13.12 13.50 4.79
N ASN A 116 -13.23 13.45 6.11
CA ASN A 116 -12.88 12.24 6.84
C ASN A 116 -13.89 11.16 6.43
N VAL A 117 -13.63 10.48 5.30
CA VAL A 117 -14.52 9.52 4.69
C VAL A 117 -14.64 8.40 5.69
N GLN A 118 -15.86 8.21 6.17
CA GLN A 118 -16.16 7.16 7.12
C GLN A 118 -15.88 5.83 6.43
N LYS A 119 -14.83 5.14 6.87
CA LYS A 119 -14.54 3.80 6.39
C LYS A 119 -15.47 2.83 7.11
N PHE A 120 -16.11 1.94 6.37
CA PHE A 120 -16.95 0.88 6.92
C PHE A 120 -16.18 -0.44 7.00
N SER A 121 -16.50 -1.26 7.99
CA SER A 121 -15.98 -2.61 8.14
C SER A 121 -16.70 -3.55 7.19
N LEU A 122 -16.00 -4.03 6.18
CA LEU A 122 -16.51 -4.95 5.16
C LEU A 122 -16.40 -6.42 5.58
N ASN A 123 -16.69 -6.73 6.85
CA ASN A 123 -16.68 -8.13 7.28
C ASN A 123 -17.85 -8.89 6.61
N PRO A 124 -17.70 -10.20 6.28
CA PRO A 124 -18.69 -10.93 5.48
C PRO A 124 -20.10 -10.92 6.08
N HIS A 125 -20.22 -11.00 7.40
CA HIS A 125 -21.52 -11.00 8.07
C HIS A 125 -22.25 -9.66 7.93
N SER A 126 -21.54 -8.55 8.14
CA SER A 126 -22.11 -7.20 7.99
C SER A 126 -22.45 -6.90 6.54
N LEU A 127 -21.61 -7.34 5.60
CA LEU A 127 -21.90 -7.24 4.16
C LEU A 127 -23.17 -8.02 3.79
N LYS A 128 -23.34 -9.26 4.27
CA LYS A 128 -24.55 -10.05 4.00
C LYS A 128 -25.81 -9.37 4.54
N LYS A 129 -25.71 -8.76 5.74
CA LYS A 129 -26.83 -8.01 6.34
C LYS A 129 -27.15 -6.73 5.54
N ALA A 130 -26.12 -6.01 5.11
CA ALA A 130 -26.26 -4.81 4.28
C ALA A 130 -26.86 -5.16 2.91
N ALA A 131 -26.34 -6.19 2.24
CA ALA A 131 -26.86 -6.67 0.96
C ALA A 131 -28.34 -7.02 1.06
N ARG A 132 -28.75 -7.80 2.06
CA ARG A 132 -30.17 -8.16 2.25
C ARG A 132 -31.07 -6.94 2.46
N TYR A 133 -30.60 -5.93 3.18
CA TYR A 133 -31.34 -4.68 3.33
C TYR A 133 -31.42 -3.92 1.99
N PHE A 134 -30.31 -3.83 1.28
CA PHE A 134 -30.23 -3.16 -0.01
C PHE A 134 -31.14 -3.81 -1.07
N THR A 135 -31.27 -5.15 -1.08
CA THR A 135 -32.12 -5.88 -2.02
C THR A 135 -33.57 -5.39 -2.03
N THR A 136 -34.07 -4.83 -0.92
CA THR A 136 -35.42 -4.25 -0.86
C THR A 136 -35.62 -3.04 -1.78
N ASN A 137 -34.54 -2.38 -2.20
CA ASN A 137 -34.57 -1.22 -3.09
C ASN A 137 -34.23 -1.57 -4.54
N VAL A 138 -33.71 -2.78 -4.81
CA VAL A 138 -33.21 -3.16 -6.14
C VAL A 138 -34.33 -3.12 -7.18
N GLY A 139 -35.53 -3.61 -6.86
CA GLY A 139 -36.67 -3.57 -7.79
C GLY A 139 -37.02 -2.15 -8.24
N ASN A 140 -37.03 -1.20 -7.31
CA ASN A 140 -37.31 0.21 -7.63
C ASN A 140 -36.19 0.82 -8.48
N ILE A 141 -34.93 0.51 -8.17
CA ILE A 141 -33.78 1.00 -8.94
C ILE A 141 -33.82 0.46 -10.37
N MET A 142 -34.06 -0.85 -10.55
CA MET A 142 -34.16 -1.46 -11.88
C MET A 142 -35.31 -0.85 -12.67
N HIS A 143 -36.49 -0.68 -12.06
CA HIS A 143 -37.62 -0.03 -12.72
C HIS A 143 -37.31 1.41 -13.16
N MET A 144 -36.62 2.20 -12.32
CA MET A 144 -36.21 3.57 -12.67
C MET A 144 -35.27 3.59 -13.87
N ILE A 145 -34.35 2.63 -13.96
CA ILE A 145 -33.42 2.51 -15.09
C ILE A 145 -34.14 2.05 -16.36
N GLU A 146 -34.97 1.01 -16.27
CA GLU A 146 -35.70 0.43 -17.41
C GLU A 146 -36.74 1.39 -17.99
N SER A 147 -37.33 2.24 -17.14
CA SER A 147 -38.34 3.21 -17.53
C SER A 147 -37.78 4.59 -17.85
N ALA A 148 -36.45 4.76 -17.88
CA ALA A 148 -35.81 6.05 -18.10
C ALA A 148 -36.02 6.53 -19.56
N PRO A 149 -36.72 7.66 -19.79
CA PRO A 149 -36.93 8.17 -21.15
C PRO A 149 -35.71 8.87 -21.75
N ASP A 150 -34.76 9.30 -20.92
CA ASP A 150 -33.59 10.07 -21.31
C ASP A 150 -32.43 9.90 -20.29
N ASN A 151 -31.28 10.51 -20.61
CA ASN A 151 -30.10 10.46 -19.75
C ASN A 151 -30.32 11.15 -18.38
N ALA A 152 -31.18 12.17 -18.29
CA ALA A 152 -31.43 12.86 -17.02
C ALA A 152 -32.20 11.96 -16.03
N ALA A 153 -33.10 11.12 -16.54
CA ALA A 153 -33.76 10.10 -15.75
C ALA A 153 -32.81 8.98 -15.32
N VAL A 154 -31.83 8.62 -16.16
CA VAL A 154 -30.75 7.69 -15.78
C VAL A 154 -29.89 8.29 -14.66
N ASP A 155 -29.50 9.56 -14.77
CA ASP A 155 -28.73 10.26 -13.73
C ASP A 155 -29.51 10.27 -12.40
N SER A 156 -30.82 10.51 -12.46
CA SER A 156 -31.71 10.46 -11.29
C SER A 156 -31.74 9.05 -10.66
N ALA A 157 -31.72 7.99 -11.47
CA ALA A 157 -31.64 6.62 -10.98
C ALA A 157 -30.28 6.32 -10.33
N VAL A 158 -29.18 6.85 -10.87
CA VAL A 158 -27.83 6.74 -10.29
C VAL A 158 -27.74 7.49 -8.96
N GLU A 159 -28.34 8.69 -8.87
CA GLU A 159 -28.42 9.45 -7.62
C GLU A 159 -29.19 8.68 -6.55
N TYR A 160 -30.36 8.12 -6.90
CA TYR A 160 -31.18 7.31 -6.00
C TYR A 160 -30.43 6.05 -5.53
N LEU A 161 -29.79 5.33 -6.46
CA LEU A 161 -28.91 4.19 -6.15
C LEU A 161 -27.82 4.60 -5.15
N THR A 162 -27.14 5.71 -5.42
CA THR A 162 -26.06 6.23 -4.59
C THR A 162 -26.55 6.59 -3.19
N GLU A 163 -27.72 7.21 -3.09
CA GLU A 163 -28.36 7.53 -1.81
C GLU A 163 -28.69 6.27 -1.01
N LYS A 164 -29.29 5.25 -1.64
CA LYS A 164 -29.63 3.99 -0.96
C LYS A 164 -28.41 3.19 -0.54
N LEU A 165 -27.32 3.27 -1.30
CA LEU A 165 -26.04 2.70 -0.89
C LEU A 165 -25.46 3.42 0.32
N LYS A 166 -25.53 4.76 0.36
CA LYS A 166 -25.10 5.56 1.52
C LYS A 166 -25.93 5.23 2.77
N GLU A 167 -27.26 5.19 2.64
CA GLU A 167 -28.20 4.85 3.72
C GLU A 167 -27.97 3.43 4.26
N THR A 168 -27.81 2.46 3.37
CA THR A 168 -27.53 1.07 3.73
C THR A 168 -26.19 0.95 4.45
N SER A 169 -25.16 1.63 3.93
CA SER A 169 -23.83 1.61 4.53
C SER A 169 -23.85 2.21 5.93
N ALA A 170 -24.46 3.39 6.09
CA ALA A 170 -24.57 4.07 7.38
C ALA A 170 -25.39 3.29 8.42
N SER A 171 -26.44 2.59 7.99
CA SER A 171 -27.34 1.87 8.89
C SER A 171 -26.91 0.43 9.21
N LYS A 172 -26.29 -0.28 8.26
CA LYS A 172 -26.01 -1.72 8.39
C LYS A 172 -24.53 -2.06 8.54
N LEU A 173 -23.63 -1.18 8.15
CA LEU A 173 -22.19 -1.44 8.28
C LEU A 173 -21.63 -0.75 9.51
N ARG A 174 -20.74 -1.45 10.22
CA ARG A 174 -20.02 -0.88 11.35
C ARG A 174 -18.92 0.04 10.84
N ILE A 175 -18.76 1.20 11.47
CA ILE A 175 -17.62 2.10 11.21
C ILE A 175 -16.32 1.37 11.55
N ALA A 176 -15.39 1.35 10.61
CA ALA A 176 -14.06 0.81 10.83
C ALA A 176 -13.29 1.71 11.80
N PRO A 177 -12.62 1.15 12.81
CA PRO A 177 -11.81 1.93 13.72
C PRO A 177 -10.74 2.71 12.97
N LYS A 178 -10.49 3.95 13.40
CA LYS A 178 -9.43 4.79 12.83
C LYS A 178 -8.07 4.28 13.28
N GLY A 179 -7.17 4.10 12.32
CA GLY A 179 -5.79 3.67 12.57
C GLY A 179 -5.64 2.16 12.69
N ARG A 180 -4.39 1.71 12.55
CA ARG A 180 -4.04 0.32 12.84
C ARG A 180 -3.86 0.20 14.34
N ALA A 181 -4.57 -0.72 14.98
CA ALA A 181 -4.29 -1.08 16.35
C ALA A 181 -2.79 -1.40 16.47
N PRO A 182 -2.09 -0.90 17.50
CA PRO A 182 -0.71 -1.27 17.72
C PRO A 182 -0.64 -2.79 17.79
N VAL A 183 0.29 -3.38 17.05
CA VAL A 183 0.48 -4.82 17.06
C VAL A 183 0.76 -5.28 18.49
N HIS A 184 -0.02 -6.25 18.95
CA HIS A 184 -0.01 -6.77 20.32
C HIS A 184 1.35 -7.26 20.84
N TRP A 185 2.33 -7.52 19.97
CA TRP A 185 3.73 -7.84 20.33
C TRP A 185 4.65 -6.62 20.44
N TRP A 186 4.18 -5.40 20.17
CA TRP A 186 4.98 -4.18 20.24
C TRP A 186 5.10 -3.68 21.68
N SER A 187 6.29 -3.20 22.05
CA SER A 187 6.54 -2.67 23.39
C SER A 187 7.48 -1.44 23.38
N PRO A 188 7.45 -0.59 24.42
CA PRO A 188 8.40 0.51 24.58
C PRO A 188 9.86 0.05 24.56
N GLN A 189 10.16 -1.13 25.08
CA GLN A 189 11.50 -1.72 25.05
C GLN A 189 11.96 -2.02 23.62
N LEU A 190 11.08 -2.58 22.78
CA LEU A 190 11.37 -2.78 21.36
C LEU A 190 11.56 -1.45 20.62
N ALA A 191 10.78 -0.42 20.96
CA ALA A 191 10.96 0.93 20.40
C ALA A 191 12.31 1.54 20.79
N SER A 192 12.74 1.37 22.04
CA SER A 192 14.06 1.82 22.52
C SER A 192 15.20 1.10 21.79
N LEU A 193 15.16 -0.23 21.69
CA LEU A 193 16.15 -1.01 20.93
C LEU A 193 16.18 -0.62 19.45
N ARG A 194 15.00 -0.39 18.85
CA ARG A 194 14.86 0.12 17.48
C ARG A 194 15.59 1.46 17.33
N ASN A 195 15.31 2.41 18.21
CA ASN A 195 15.88 3.76 18.18
C ASN A 195 17.40 3.74 18.41
N ARG A 196 17.89 2.87 19.30
CA ARG A 196 19.34 2.65 19.50
C ARG A 196 20.01 2.14 18.23
N CYS A 197 19.42 1.16 17.54
CA CYS A 197 19.92 0.69 16.25
C CYS A 197 19.96 1.84 15.23
N LYS A 198 18.92 2.68 15.18
CA LYS A 198 18.87 3.86 14.30
C LYS A 198 20.04 4.81 14.58
N ALA A 199 20.26 5.15 15.84
CA ALA A 199 21.31 6.08 16.26
C ALA A 199 22.71 5.55 15.91
N LEU A 200 22.96 4.26 16.15
CA LEU A 200 24.26 3.63 15.89
C LEU A 200 24.58 3.56 14.40
N ARG A 201 23.60 3.23 13.54
CA ARG A 201 23.82 3.22 12.09
C ARG A 201 24.14 4.63 11.58
N ARG A 202 23.39 5.65 12.01
CA ARG A 202 23.66 7.05 11.64
C ARG A 202 25.03 7.54 12.11
N ARG A 203 25.49 7.07 13.27
CA ARG A 203 26.84 7.38 13.77
C ARG A 203 27.90 6.71 12.90
N ALA A 204 27.73 5.43 12.56
CA ALA A 204 28.65 4.69 11.71
C ALA A 204 28.75 5.29 10.30
N ALA A 205 27.62 5.69 9.70
CA ALA A 205 27.59 6.31 8.38
C ALA A 205 28.33 7.66 8.31
N ARG A 206 28.31 8.43 9.41
CA ARG A 206 28.94 9.76 9.52
C ARG A 206 30.38 9.73 10.04
N ALA A 207 30.95 8.55 10.31
CA ALA A 207 32.32 8.45 10.78
C ALA A 207 33.32 8.91 9.70
N GLY A 208 34.39 9.59 10.12
CA GLY A 208 35.33 10.25 9.21
C GLY A 208 36.28 9.28 8.51
N SER A 209 36.82 8.30 9.25
CA SER A 209 37.76 7.31 8.72
C SER A 209 37.09 5.95 8.43
N ALA A 210 37.69 5.19 7.51
CA ALA A 210 37.24 3.82 7.20
C ALA A 210 37.31 2.90 8.44
N ALA A 211 38.34 3.05 9.28
CA ALA A 211 38.49 2.27 10.51
C ALA A 211 37.37 2.57 11.53
N GLU A 212 36.96 3.84 11.66
CA GLU A 212 35.84 4.21 12.53
C GLU A 212 34.49 3.74 11.99
N LYS A 213 34.30 3.80 10.66
CA LYS A 213 33.11 3.24 9.99
C LYS A 213 32.98 1.76 10.29
N GLU A 214 34.06 0.98 10.17
CA GLU A 214 34.03 -0.46 10.44
C GLU A 214 33.74 -0.76 11.91
N LYS A 215 34.41 -0.07 12.85
CA LYS A 215 34.10 -0.19 14.29
C LYS A 215 32.63 0.15 14.57
N GLY A 216 32.11 1.21 13.98
CA GLY A 216 30.71 1.61 14.08
C GLY A 216 29.74 0.56 13.52
N HIS A 217 30.08 -0.04 12.37
CA HIS A 217 29.31 -1.12 11.76
C HIS A 217 29.26 -2.38 12.62
N ILE A 218 30.37 -2.78 13.24
CA ILE A 218 30.42 -3.92 14.16
C ILE A 218 29.46 -3.69 15.35
N ILE A 219 29.52 -2.49 15.96
CA ILE A 219 28.64 -2.12 17.08
C ILE A 219 27.16 -2.13 16.64
N PHE A 220 26.86 -1.53 15.48
CA PHE A 220 25.52 -1.52 14.91
C PHE A 220 25.00 -2.93 14.64
N LYS A 221 25.79 -3.81 14.01
CA LYS A 221 25.41 -5.21 13.72
C LYS A 221 25.08 -5.96 15.01
N ARG A 222 25.88 -5.77 16.07
CA ARG A 222 25.65 -6.39 17.39
C ARG A 222 24.32 -5.93 18.00
N GLU A 223 24.04 -4.62 18.01
CA GLU A 223 22.78 -4.10 18.54
C GLU A 223 21.57 -4.46 17.67
N ARG A 224 21.72 -4.48 16.35
CA ARG A 224 20.68 -4.96 15.42
C ARG A 224 20.35 -6.42 15.69
N ALA A 225 21.34 -7.26 15.96
CA ALA A 225 21.12 -8.67 16.33
C ALA A 225 20.32 -8.78 17.64
N LYS A 226 20.64 -7.99 18.67
CA LYS A 226 19.85 -7.93 19.92
C LYS A 226 18.41 -7.52 19.67
N TYR A 227 18.20 -6.44 18.89
CA TYR A 227 16.87 -5.99 18.50
C TYR A 227 16.09 -7.07 17.75
N ARG A 228 16.70 -7.74 16.76
CA ARG A 228 16.04 -8.83 16.01
C ARG A 228 15.66 -10.00 16.91
N ARG A 229 16.53 -10.40 17.85
CA ARG A 229 16.20 -11.44 18.84
C ARG A 229 15.02 -11.04 19.70
N ALA A 230 15.05 -9.84 20.29
CA ALA A 230 13.95 -9.33 21.11
C ALA A 230 12.63 -9.27 20.32
N LEU A 231 12.68 -8.82 19.07
CA LEU A 231 11.53 -8.78 18.17
C LEU A 231 10.95 -10.17 17.90
N LEU A 232 11.81 -11.16 17.62
CA LEU A 232 11.38 -12.55 17.40
C LEU A 232 10.78 -13.18 18.66
N VAL A 233 11.40 -12.95 19.82
CA VAL A 233 10.88 -13.42 21.12
C VAL A 233 9.52 -12.82 21.40
N ALA A 234 9.36 -11.50 21.26
CA ALA A 234 8.09 -10.82 21.48
C ALA A 234 7.00 -11.37 20.55
N LYS A 235 7.28 -11.50 19.24
CA LYS A 235 6.34 -12.10 18.29
C LYS A 235 5.95 -13.53 18.67
N ARG A 236 6.91 -14.36 19.09
CA ARG A 236 6.66 -15.74 19.49
C ARG A 236 5.84 -15.84 20.77
N GLN A 237 6.17 -15.06 21.80
CA GLN A 237 5.43 -15.03 23.06
C GLN A 237 4.00 -14.55 22.84
N SER A 238 3.84 -13.51 22.05
CA SER A 238 2.56 -12.96 21.65
C SER A 238 1.69 -13.97 20.90
N TRP A 239 2.28 -14.68 19.93
CA TRP A 239 1.61 -15.78 19.21
C TRP A 239 1.26 -16.94 20.14
N SER A 240 2.18 -17.35 21.02
CA SER A 240 1.95 -18.42 22.00
C SER A 240 0.82 -18.06 22.96
N GLY A 241 0.79 -16.82 23.47
CA GLY A 241 -0.29 -16.31 24.32
C GLY A 241 -1.63 -16.29 23.59
N TYR A 242 -1.65 -15.84 22.34
CA TYR A 242 -2.83 -15.89 21.48
C TYR A 242 -3.35 -17.32 21.31
N CYS A 243 -2.49 -18.29 20.97
CA CYS A 243 -2.87 -19.69 20.85
C CYS A 243 -3.43 -20.27 22.16
N LYS A 244 -2.81 -19.96 23.30
CA LYS A 244 -3.27 -20.41 24.63
C LYS A 244 -4.65 -19.87 24.99
N ASN A 245 -4.94 -18.62 24.63
CA ASN A 245 -6.24 -18.01 24.90
C ASN A 245 -7.31 -18.48 23.90
N ALA A 246 -6.96 -18.61 22.63
CA ALA A 246 -7.84 -19.13 21.59
C ALA A 246 -8.32 -20.56 21.92
N GLY A 247 -7.45 -21.42 22.46
CA GLY A 247 -7.85 -22.76 22.92
C GLY A 247 -8.94 -22.77 24.00
N LYS A 248 -9.13 -21.66 24.73
CA LYS A 248 -10.18 -21.51 25.76
C LYS A 248 -11.52 -21.04 25.20
N GLU A 249 -11.51 -20.35 24.06
CA GLU A 249 -12.72 -19.82 23.39
C GLU A 249 -13.37 -20.85 22.44
N GLY A 250 -12.66 -21.94 22.10
CA GLY A 250 -13.17 -23.06 21.33
C GLY A 250 -12.20 -23.59 20.27
N LEU A 251 -12.48 -24.78 19.74
CA LEU A 251 -11.63 -25.48 18.75
C LEU A 251 -11.60 -24.80 17.38
N TRP A 252 -12.60 -23.99 17.02
CA TRP A 252 -12.72 -23.35 15.69
C TRP A 252 -12.07 -21.97 15.61
N THR A 253 -10.95 -21.77 16.30
CA THR A 253 -10.26 -20.48 16.36
C THR A 253 -9.19 -20.35 15.27
N VAL A 254 -8.72 -19.12 15.03
CA VAL A 254 -7.72 -18.81 13.99
C VAL A 254 -6.47 -19.72 14.02
N PRO A 255 -5.87 -20.07 15.19
CA PRO A 255 -4.73 -20.98 15.23
C PRO A 255 -5.03 -22.37 14.67
N TYR A 256 -6.21 -22.92 14.96
CA TYR A 256 -6.66 -24.19 14.39
C TYR A 256 -6.81 -24.10 12.88
N LEU A 257 -7.47 -23.05 12.38
CA LEU A 257 -7.63 -22.85 10.93
C LEU A 257 -6.28 -22.74 10.21
N ILE A 258 -5.30 -22.07 10.81
CA ILE A 258 -3.94 -21.95 10.24
C ILE A 258 -3.24 -23.32 10.23
N GLY A 259 -3.28 -24.07 11.34
CA GLY A 259 -2.63 -25.38 11.45
C GLY A 259 -3.17 -26.42 10.45
N TYR A 260 -4.46 -26.34 10.10
CA TYR A 260 -5.11 -27.23 9.13
C TYR A 260 -5.17 -26.66 7.70
N GLY A 261 -4.51 -25.52 7.43
CA GLY A 261 -4.54 -24.88 6.10
C GLY A 261 -5.92 -24.36 5.68
N LYS A 262 -6.86 -24.24 6.62
CA LYS A 262 -8.23 -23.74 6.41
C LYS A 262 -8.35 -22.22 6.61
N TYR A 263 -7.28 -21.55 7.02
CA TYR A 263 -7.26 -20.11 7.17
C TYR A 263 -7.24 -19.42 5.81
N ARG A 264 -8.40 -18.88 5.42
CA ARG A 264 -8.50 -18.04 4.23
C ARG A 264 -7.90 -16.69 4.54
N THR A 265 -6.75 -16.37 3.94
CA THR A 265 -6.29 -14.99 3.88
C THR A 265 -7.39 -14.16 3.23
N PRO A 266 -7.77 -13.00 3.80
CA PRO A 266 -8.64 -12.08 3.08
C PRO A 266 -8.03 -11.87 1.70
N GLN A 267 -8.76 -12.24 0.65
CA GLN A 267 -8.38 -11.79 -0.67
C GLN A 267 -8.41 -10.26 -0.59
N VAL A 268 -7.24 -9.65 -0.73
CA VAL A 268 -7.20 -8.27 -1.20
C VAL A 268 -7.95 -8.34 -2.51
N ILE A 269 -9.06 -7.59 -2.64
CA ILE A 269 -9.82 -7.53 -3.88
C ILE A 269 -8.85 -7.00 -4.93
N GLY A 270 -8.26 -7.92 -5.68
CA GLY A 270 -7.60 -7.64 -6.96
C GLY A 270 -8.64 -7.79 -8.06
N ALA A 271 -8.27 -7.41 -9.28
CA ALA A 271 -9.10 -7.62 -10.44
C ALA A 271 -9.57 -9.09 -10.50
N VAL A 272 -10.88 -9.29 -10.70
CA VAL A 272 -11.48 -10.61 -10.82
C VAL A 272 -11.16 -11.13 -12.23
N LYS A 273 -10.94 -12.43 -12.38
CA LYS A 273 -10.79 -13.03 -13.71
C LYS A 273 -12.18 -13.36 -14.27
N ASP A 274 -12.43 -12.97 -15.51
CA ASP A 274 -13.59 -13.43 -16.26
C ASP A 274 -13.49 -14.95 -16.55
N PRO A 275 -14.55 -15.59 -17.09
CA PRO A 275 -14.54 -17.01 -17.45
C PRO A 275 -13.48 -17.39 -18.50
N ASN A 276 -12.93 -16.41 -19.22
CA ASN A 276 -11.88 -16.57 -20.23
C ASN A 276 -10.47 -16.38 -19.65
N GLY A 277 -10.35 -16.07 -18.34
CA GLY A 277 -9.09 -15.87 -17.64
C GLY A 277 -8.52 -14.45 -17.70
N CYS A 278 -9.22 -13.49 -18.28
CA CYS A 278 -8.84 -12.08 -18.36
C CYS A 278 -9.21 -11.32 -17.09
N LEU A 279 -8.30 -10.49 -16.57
CA LEU A 279 -8.54 -9.64 -15.42
C LEU A 279 -9.49 -8.50 -15.81
N THR A 280 -10.56 -8.25 -15.02
CA THR A 280 -11.48 -7.13 -15.21
C THR A 280 -10.71 -5.80 -15.20
N LYS A 281 -10.79 -5.04 -16.30
CA LYS A 281 -10.03 -3.81 -16.53
C LYS A 281 -10.78 -2.56 -16.07
N SER A 282 -12.08 -2.68 -15.82
CA SER A 282 -12.95 -1.60 -15.32
C SER A 282 -14.11 -2.14 -14.46
N THR A 283 -14.78 -1.27 -13.72
CA THR A 283 -16.09 -1.58 -13.08
C THR A 283 -17.20 -1.84 -14.10
N THR A 284 -17.05 -1.36 -15.33
CA THR A 284 -17.99 -1.59 -16.43
C THR A 284 -17.90 -3.01 -16.97
N ASP A 285 -16.71 -3.63 -16.97
CA ASP A 285 -16.51 -5.03 -17.38
C ASP A 285 -17.25 -6.04 -16.46
N TYR A 286 -17.58 -5.63 -15.23
CA TYR A 286 -18.36 -6.44 -14.29
C TYR A 286 -19.81 -6.64 -14.76
N HIS A 287 -20.37 -5.69 -15.51
CA HIS A 287 -21.78 -5.66 -15.88
C HIS A 287 -22.10 -6.39 -17.20
N CYS A 288 -21.09 -6.76 -17.99
CA CYS A 288 -21.32 -7.43 -19.28
C CYS A 288 -21.47 -8.97 -19.17
N HIS A 289 -21.31 -9.55 -17.98
CA HIS A 289 -21.25 -11.02 -17.79
C HIS A 289 -22.12 -11.57 -16.65
N HIS A 290 -23.12 -10.81 -16.22
CA HIS A 290 -24.29 -11.30 -15.48
C HIS A 290 -25.55 -10.87 -16.19
#